data_AF-A0A499VLX7-F1
#
_entry.id   AF-A0A499VLX7-F1
#
_cell.length_a   1.000
_cell.length_b   1.000
_cell.length_c   1.000
_cell.angle_alpha   90.00
_cell.angle_beta   90.00
_cell.angle_gamma   90.00
#
_symmetry.space_group_name_H-M   'P 1'
#
loop_
_entity.id
_entity.type
_entity.pdbx_description
1 polymer ?
#
loop_
_entity_poly.entity_id
_entity_poly.type
_entity_poly.pdbx_seq_one_letter_code
_entity_poly.pdbx_strand_id
1 'polypeptide(L)'
;MVTPKDGLRSVPVYGRAHPEEEAYPSEVPVQPDSPLPYELLEGQRYATQGRTSGSYFQPSATDAALNHVVKGEDLYYEIQFGHRIGFVRAADVDVVHADKR
;
A
#
# COMPACT_ATOMS: atom_id res chain seq x y z
N MET A 1 0.89 1.53 -15.68
CA MET A 1 0.06 0.45 -15.11
C MET A 1 0.94 -0.37 -14.19
N VAL A 2 0.36 -1.04 -13.21
CA VAL A 2 1.05 -1.90 -12.26
C VAL A 2 0.69 -3.36 -12.56
N THR A 3 1.66 -4.25 -12.48
CA THR A 3 1.51 -5.69 -12.72
C THR A 3 2.39 -6.48 -11.74
N PRO A 4 2.02 -7.70 -11.32
CA PRO A 4 2.90 -8.54 -10.50
C PRO A 4 4.28 -8.72 -11.12
N LYS A 5 5.32 -8.80 -10.29
CA LYS A 5 6.67 -9.19 -10.75
C LYS A 5 6.67 -10.61 -11.31
N ASP A 6 7.60 -10.87 -12.23
CA ASP A 6 7.80 -12.19 -12.81
C ASP A 6 8.00 -13.25 -11.71
N GLY A 7 7.31 -14.39 -11.84
CA GLY A 7 7.34 -15.49 -10.88
C GLY A 7 6.33 -15.38 -9.73
N LEU A 8 5.63 -14.25 -9.57
CA LEU A 8 4.53 -14.11 -8.61
C LEU A 8 3.20 -14.46 -9.27
N ARG A 9 2.53 -15.51 -8.75
CA ARG A 9 1.20 -15.93 -9.21
C ARG A 9 0.10 -14.95 -8.76
N SER A 10 0.29 -14.30 -7.63
CA SER A 10 -0.60 -13.29 -7.09
C SER A 10 0.13 -12.34 -6.15
N VAL A 11 -0.41 -11.13 -6.00
CA VAL A 11 0.06 -10.09 -5.08
C VAL A 11 -1.11 -9.65 -4.20
N PRO A 12 -0.94 -9.60 -2.86
CA PRO A 12 -1.98 -9.10 -1.97
C PRO A 12 -2.35 -7.66 -2.29
N VAL A 13 -3.65 -7.36 -2.28
CA VAL A 13 -4.16 -5.98 -2.38
C VAL A 13 -4.60 -5.52 -1.01
N TYR A 14 -4.14 -4.35 -0.58
CA TYR A 14 -4.47 -3.75 0.70
C TYR A 14 -5.48 -2.62 0.52
N GLY A 15 -6.34 -2.42 1.52
CA GLY A 15 -7.28 -1.29 1.53
C GLY A 15 -6.63 0.03 1.93
N ARG A 16 -5.44 -0.04 2.52
CA ARG A 16 -4.64 1.08 3.03
C ARG A 16 -3.16 0.75 2.85
N ALA A 17 -2.32 1.76 2.76
CA ALA A 17 -0.87 1.62 2.87
C ALA A 17 -0.47 1.91 4.33
N HIS A 18 -0.49 0.91 5.22
CA HIS A 18 0.07 1.09 6.55
C HIS A 18 1.59 1.09 6.51
N PRO A 19 2.25 1.75 7.47
CA PRO A 19 3.69 1.63 7.64
C PRO A 19 4.03 0.26 8.26
N GLU A 20 5.27 -0.18 8.06
CA GLU A 20 5.86 -1.33 8.73
C GLU A 20 5.87 -1.19 10.26
N GLU A 21 5.94 -2.31 10.98
CA GLU A 21 5.85 -2.35 12.45
C GLU A 21 6.93 -1.49 13.11
N GLU A 22 8.15 -1.51 12.55
CA GLU A 22 9.32 -0.80 13.05
C GLU A 22 9.19 0.73 12.95
N ALA A 23 8.26 1.24 12.13
CA ALA A 23 8.00 2.67 12.02
C ALA A 23 7.19 3.23 13.19
N TYR A 24 6.47 2.39 13.94
CA TYR A 24 5.61 2.85 15.03
C TYR A 24 6.43 3.23 16.27
N PRO A 25 6.24 4.45 16.81
CA PRO A 25 6.71 4.77 18.16
C PRO A 25 6.08 3.83 19.19
N SER A 26 6.79 3.56 20.28
CA SER A 26 6.35 2.66 21.35
C SER A 26 5.00 3.02 21.99
N GLU A 27 4.63 4.29 21.89
CA GLU A 27 3.42 4.90 22.43
C GLU A 27 2.21 4.73 21.51
N VAL A 28 2.41 4.35 20.25
CA VAL A 28 1.36 4.17 19.25
C VAL A 28 1.16 2.67 18.97
N PRO A 29 -0.02 2.10 19.22
CA PRO A 29 -0.28 0.70 18.90
C PRO A 29 -0.12 0.42 17.40
N VAL A 30 0.72 -0.57 17.09
CA VAL A 30 0.94 -1.07 15.73
C VAL A 30 -0.40 -1.45 15.09
N GLN A 31 -0.63 -0.97 13.87
CA GLN A 31 -1.76 -1.44 13.07
C GLN A 31 -1.27 -2.49 12.07
N PRO A 32 -1.69 -3.76 12.22
CA PRO A 32 -1.26 -4.81 11.32
C PRO A 32 -1.86 -4.61 9.92
N ASP A 33 -1.05 -4.87 8.91
CA ASP A 33 -1.50 -4.93 7.53
C ASP A 33 -2.38 -6.17 7.31
N SER A 34 -3.66 -5.95 7.03
CA SER A 34 -4.57 -7.01 6.57
C SER A 34 -4.88 -6.83 5.09
N PRO A 35 -4.52 -7.79 4.24
CA PRO A 35 -4.92 -7.74 2.84
C PRO A 35 -6.44 -7.88 2.71
N LEU A 36 -6.95 -7.37 1.59
CA LEU A 36 -8.31 -7.58 1.14
C LEU A 36 -8.47 -9.04 0.68
N PRO A 37 -9.71 -9.57 0.62
CA PRO A 37 -9.93 -10.96 0.21
C PRO A 37 -9.70 -11.23 -1.29
N TYR A 38 -9.15 -10.26 -2.02
CA TYR A 38 -8.85 -10.34 -3.45
C TYR A 38 -7.42 -9.92 -3.71
N GLU A 39 -6.83 -10.55 -4.73
CA GLU A 39 -5.43 -10.42 -5.08
C GLU A 39 -5.30 -9.91 -6.51
N LEU A 40 -4.17 -9.27 -6.79
CA LEU A 40 -3.72 -8.95 -8.13
C LEU A 40 -3.05 -10.18 -8.72
N LEU A 41 -3.72 -10.84 -9.68
CA LEU A 41 -3.24 -12.10 -10.25
C LEU A 41 -2.22 -11.87 -11.36
N GLU A 42 -1.38 -12.89 -11.61
CA GLU A 42 -0.43 -12.92 -12.72
C GLU A 42 -1.09 -12.52 -14.05
N GLY A 43 -0.39 -11.73 -14.85
CA GLY A 43 -0.86 -11.23 -16.14
C GLY A 43 -1.87 -10.08 -16.06
N GLN A 44 -2.45 -9.79 -14.89
CA GLN A 44 -3.32 -8.63 -14.71
C GLN A 44 -2.53 -7.33 -14.65
N ARG A 45 -3.19 -6.24 -15.06
CA ARG A 45 -2.62 -4.89 -15.08
C ARG A 45 -3.68 -3.88 -14.66
N TYR A 46 -3.33 -2.98 -13.76
CA TYR A 46 -4.22 -1.91 -13.33
C TYR A 46 -3.58 -0.53 -13.44
N ALA A 47 -4.42 0.48 -13.65
CA ALA A 47 -3.96 1.87 -13.67
C ALA A 47 -3.49 2.29 -12.27
N THR A 48 -2.46 3.11 -12.21
CA THR A 48 -1.94 3.73 -10.99
C THR A 48 -1.75 5.22 -11.23
N GLN A 49 -1.92 6.03 -10.19
CA GLN A 49 -1.60 7.46 -10.22
C GLN A 49 -0.22 7.78 -9.62
N GLY A 50 0.46 6.80 -9.02
CA GLY A 50 1.77 6.99 -8.42
C GLY A 50 2.01 6.08 -7.22
N ARG A 51 3.16 6.32 -6.59
CA ARG A 51 3.59 5.63 -5.38
C ARG A 51 3.41 6.51 -4.15
N THR A 52 3.13 5.88 -3.01
CA THR A 52 3.07 6.51 -1.69
C THR A 52 3.84 5.68 -0.67
N SER A 53 4.34 6.32 0.38
CA SER A 53 4.84 5.60 1.56
C SER A 53 3.67 5.12 2.41
N GLY A 54 3.88 4.05 3.16
CA GLY A 54 3.00 3.65 4.25
C GLY A 54 2.85 4.77 5.27
N SER A 55 1.63 5.00 5.76
CA SER A 55 1.40 6.00 6.80
C SER A 55 0.18 5.70 7.65
N TYR A 56 0.23 6.16 8.90
CA TYR A 56 -0.85 5.99 9.86
C TYR A 56 -1.00 7.24 10.73
N PHE A 57 -2.25 7.61 10.99
CA PHE A 57 -2.60 8.69 11.89
C PHE A 57 -3.79 8.26 12.73
N GLN A 58 -3.63 8.32 14.05
CA GLN A 58 -4.72 8.16 15.00
C GLN A 58 -4.75 9.36 15.94
N PRO A 59 -5.81 10.17 15.92
CA PRO A 59 -5.90 11.31 16.81
C PRO A 59 -6.11 10.87 18.25
N SER A 60 -5.36 11.47 19.16
CA SER A 60 -5.54 11.43 20.60
C SER A 60 -6.25 12.70 21.07
N ALA A 61 -7.35 12.50 21.80
CA ALA A 61 -8.09 13.59 22.44
C ALA A 61 -7.45 14.06 23.75
N THR A 62 -6.58 13.24 24.35
CA THR A 62 -6.01 13.48 25.68
C THR A 62 -4.54 13.89 25.66
N ASP A 63 -3.83 13.58 24.58
CA ASP A 63 -2.41 13.93 24.42
C ASP A 63 -2.12 14.42 23.00
N ALA A 64 -1.92 15.74 22.86
CA ALA A 64 -1.65 16.37 21.58
C ALA A 64 -0.27 16.01 21.00
N ALA A 65 0.70 15.58 21.82
CA ALA A 65 2.01 15.15 21.32
C ALA A 65 1.92 13.86 20.48
N LEU A 66 0.90 13.03 20.74
CA LEU A 66 0.59 11.83 19.97
C LEU A 66 -0.12 12.13 18.64
N ASN A 67 -0.52 13.38 18.38
CA ASN A 67 -1.19 13.77 17.13
C ASN A 67 -0.19 14.03 16.00
N HIS A 68 0.48 12.97 15.56
CA HIS A 68 1.41 13.02 14.43
C HIS A 68 1.22 11.84 13.49
N VAL A 69 1.67 11.99 12.24
CA VAL A 69 1.63 10.93 11.24
C VAL A 69 2.84 10.02 11.43
N VAL A 70 2.59 8.75 11.68
CA VAL A 70 3.60 7.68 11.57
C VAL A 70 3.84 7.44 10.08
N LYS A 71 5.09 7.51 9.63
CA LYS A 71 5.47 7.26 8.23
C LYS A 71 6.45 6.10 8.19
N GLY A 72 6.14 5.14 7.32
CA GLY A 72 7.01 4.01 7.03
C GLY A 72 7.88 4.27 5.81
N GLU A 73 8.86 3.40 5.61
CA GLU A 73 9.72 3.35 4.44
C GLU A 73 9.14 2.48 3.33
N ASP A 74 8.24 1.54 3.68
CA ASP A 74 7.58 0.69 2.70
C ASP A 74 6.76 1.51 1.70
N LEU A 75 7.00 1.24 0.43
CA LEU A 75 6.34 1.92 -0.69
C LEU A 75 5.21 1.07 -1.26
N TYR A 76 4.13 1.74 -1.63
CA TYR A 76 2.96 1.14 -2.24
C TYR A 76 2.60 1.90 -3.53
N TYR A 77 2.02 1.19 -4.49
CA TYR A 77 1.30 1.82 -5.59
C TYR A 77 -0.19 1.84 -5.29
N GLU A 78 -0.80 3.02 -5.43
CA GLU A 78 -2.26 3.12 -5.47
C GLU A 78 -2.75 2.63 -6.83
N ILE A 79 -3.69 1.69 -6.84
CA ILE A 79 -4.24 1.10 -8.06
C ILE A 79 -5.76 1.24 -8.11
N GLN A 80 -6.29 1.46 -9.32
CA GLN A 80 -7.71 1.41 -9.62
C GLN A 80 -8.14 -0.05 -9.78
N PHE A 81 -8.52 -0.71 -8.70
CA PHE A 81 -8.80 -2.16 -8.67
C PHE A 81 -10.32 -2.41 -8.68
N GLY A 82 -10.85 -2.76 -9.85
CA GLY A 82 -12.30 -2.87 -10.05
C GLY A 82 -12.98 -1.51 -9.89
N HIS A 83 -13.88 -1.38 -8.92
CA HIS A 83 -14.59 -0.13 -8.58
C HIS A 83 -14.03 0.55 -7.31
N ARG A 84 -12.79 0.24 -6.92
CA ARG A 84 -12.17 0.70 -5.67
C ARG A 84 -10.75 1.20 -5.91
N ILE A 85 -10.26 1.98 -4.95
CA ILE A 85 -8.84 2.22 -4.76
C ILE A 85 -8.29 1.08 -3.89
N GLY A 86 -7.16 0.50 -4.31
CA GLY A 86 -6.39 -0.47 -3.53
C GLY A 86 -4.91 -0.13 -3.56
N PHE A 87 -4.14 -0.79 -2.70
CA PHE A 87 -2.69 -0.60 -2.58
C PHE A 87 -1.98 -1.93 -2.76
N VAL A 88 -0.87 -1.93 -3.50
CA VAL A 88 0.02 -3.09 -3.64
C VAL A 88 1.43 -2.65 -3.31
N ARG A 89 2.19 -3.51 -2.62
CA ARG A 89 3.57 -3.21 -2.24
C ARG A 89 4.43 -3.06 -3.50
N ALA A 90 5.23 -2.01 -3.55
CA ALA A 90 6.13 -1.74 -4.68
C ALA A 90 7.19 -2.82 -4.85
N ALA A 91 7.52 -3.55 -3.77
CA ALA A 91 8.43 -4.69 -3.80
C ALA A 91 7.91 -5.88 -4.62
N ASP A 92 6.59 -6.00 -4.82
CA ASP A 92 5.95 -7.17 -5.45
C ASP A 92 5.47 -6.91 -6.88
N VAL A 93 5.63 -5.68 -7.37
CA VAL A 93 5.07 -5.28 -8.67
C VAL A 93 6.07 -4.49 -9.51
N ASP A 94 5.83 -4.48 -10.82
CA ASP A 94 6.51 -3.62 -11.78
C ASP A 94 5.54 -2.61 -12.40
N VAL A 95 6.09 -1.45 -12.78
CA VAL A 95 5.35 -0.43 -13.52
C VAL A 95 5.63 -0.61 -15.00
N VAL A 96 4.57 -0.86 -15.76
CA VAL A 96 4.61 -0.94 -17.22
C VAL A 96 3.92 0.28 -17.83
N HIS A 97 4.56 0.88 -18.83
CA HIS A 97 3.96 1.96 -19.61
C HIS A 97 3.14 1.36 -20.76
N ALA A 98 2.04 2.02 -21.13
CA ALA A 98 1.39 1.69 -22.38
C ALA A 98 2.29 2.21 -23.51
N ASP A 99 2.64 1.35 -24.46
CA ASP A 99 3.35 1.80 -25.66
C ASP A 99 2.52 2.87 -26.35
N LYS A 100 3.15 4.02 -26.61
CA LYS A 100 2.57 5.03 -27.49
C LYS A 100 2.59 4.45 -28.90
N ARG A 101 1.42 4.02 -29.38
CA ARG A 101 1.21 3.78 -30.82
C ARG A 101 1.21 5.10 -31.58
#